data_AF-A0A2G9RGA8-F1
#
_entry.id   AF-A0A2G9RGA8-F1
#
_cell.length_a   1.000
_cell.length_b   1.000
_cell.length_c   1.000
_cell.angle_alpha   90.00
_cell.angle_beta   90.00
_cell.angle_gamma   90.00
#
_symmetry.space_group_name_H-M   'P 1'
#
loop_
_entity.id
_entity.type
_entity.pdbx_description
1 polymer ?
#
loop_
_entity_poly.entity_id
_entity_poly.type
_entity_poly.pdbx_seq_one_letter_code
_entity_poly.pdbx_strand_id
1 'polypeptide(L)'
;MVDFLDSWVHLLPVWILDNILDQLIFPKLQKEVENWNPLTDTVPIHSWIHPWLPLMQSRLEPLFSPIRNKLASALQKWHPSDSSAKLILQPWKDVFTPGSWDAFMVKNIVPKLGELSVQLYCKGSKPNPALEKKTPKLSWSLLQLGNQNSLNYKLL
;
A
#
# COMPACT_ATOMS: atom_id res chain seq x y z
N MET A 1 -9.14 22.44 12.62
CA MET A 1 -8.22 23.44 12.00
C MET A 1 -8.52 23.58 10.52
N VAL A 2 -8.66 22.47 9.79
CA VAL A 2 -9.16 22.49 8.40
C VAL A 2 -10.53 23.16 8.31
N ASP A 3 -11.44 22.84 9.22
CA ASP A 3 -12.82 23.39 9.24
C ASP A 3 -12.85 24.92 9.35
N PHE A 4 -11.85 25.50 10.04
CA PHE A 4 -11.71 26.94 10.13
C PHE A 4 -11.36 27.52 8.77
N LEU A 5 -10.34 26.99 8.09
CA LEU A 5 -9.96 27.47 6.75
C LEU A 5 -11.08 27.25 5.73
N ASP A 6 -11.79 26.14 5.83
CA ASP A 6 -12.93 25.82 4.95
C ASP A 6 -14.05 26.87 5.06
N SER A 7 -14.38 27.29 6.30
CA SER A 7 -15.38 28.36 6.52
C SER A 7 -14.94 29.75 6.03
N TRP A 8 -13.63 29.99 5.89
CA TRP A 8 -13.07 31.27 5.41
C TRP A 8 -12.74 31.26 3.92
N VAL A 9 -12.84 30.11 3.25
CA VAL A 9 -12.42 29.93 1.85
C VAL A 9 -13.18 30.87 0.91
N HIS A 10 -14.45 31.16 1.22
CA HIS A 10 -15.30 32.05 0.44
C HIS A 10 -15.07 33.55 0.73
N LEU A 11 -14.40 33.87 1.82
CA LEU A 11 -14.11 35.25 2.25
C LEU A 11 -12.72 35.72 1.80
N LEU A 12 -11.82 34.78 1.53
CA LEU A 12 -10.44 35.08 1.16
C LEU A 12 -10.27 35.12 -0.36
N PRO A 13 -9.54 36.13 -0.89
CA PRO A 13 -9.02 36.07 -2.24
C PRO A 13 -8.18 34.81 -2.44
N VAL A 14 -8.33 34.16 -3.61
CA VAL A 14 -7.65 32.89 -3.93
C VAL A 14 -6.14 32.94 -3.70
N TRP A 15 -5.49 34.06 -4.06
CA TRP A 15 -4.04 34.22 -3.88
C TRP A 15 -3.59 34.20 -2.41
N ILE A 16 -4.43 34.70 -1.49
CA ILE A 16 -4.13 34.65 -0.05
C ILE A 16 -4.24 33.22 0.45
N LEU A 17 -5.30 32.52 0.04
CA LEU A 17 -5.51 31.13 0.40
C LEU A 17 -4.33 30.27 -0.08
N ASP A 18 -3.93 30.40 -1.33
CA ASP A 18 -2.78 29.68 -1.89
C ASP A 18 -1.49 29.98 -1.12
N ASN A 19 -1.24 31.25 -0.77
CA ASN A 19 -0.08 31.62 0.02
C ASN A 19 -0.10 30.98 1.42
N ILE A 20 -1.24 30.97 2.09
CA ILE A 20 -1.40 30.31 3.41
C ILE A 20 -1.15 28.80 3.28
N LEU A 21 -1.74 28.14 2.28
CA LEU A 21 -1.58 26.71 2.06
C LEU A 21 -0.11 26.35 1.78
N ASP A 22 0.56 27.10 0.91
CA ASP A 22 1.93 26.80 0.47
C ASP A 22 3.00 27.22 1.48
N GLN A 23 2.84 28.37 2.14
CA GLN A 23 3.89 28.93 3.00
C GLN A 23 3.71 28.57 4.48
N LEU A 24 2.50 28.25 4.93
CA LEU A 24 2.23 27.98 6.35
C LEU A 24 1.80 26.54 6.60
N ILE A 25 0.86 26.02 5.82
CA ILE A 25 0.30 24.68 6.06
C ILE A 25 1.25 23.61 5.52
N PHE A 26 1.71 23.73 4.27
CA PHE A 26 2.57 22.73 3.65
C PHE A 26 3.87 22.47 4.44
N PRO A 27 4.64 23.50 4.88
CA PRO A 27 5.89 23.25 5.62
C PRO A 27 5.65 22.61 6.98
N LYS A 28 4.51 22.91 7.62
CA LYS A 28 4.10 22.25 8.86
C LYS A 28 3.78 20.77 8.62
N LEU A 29 2.96 20.47 7.61
CA LEU A 29 2.64 19.08 7.25
C LEU A 29 3.90 18.31 6.88
N GLN A 30 4.81 18.91 6.11
CA GLN A 30 6.08 18.29 5.76
C GLN A 30 6.88 17.92 7.02
N LYS A 31 7.03 18.86 7.97
CA LYS A 31 7.74 18.62 9.22
C LYS A 31 7.07 17.51 10.05
N GLU A 32 5.75 17.49 10.14
CA GLU A 32 5.02 16.43 10.84
C GLU A 32 5.20 15.06 10.16
N VAL A 33 5.19 15.00 8.83
CA VAL A 33 5.51 13.77 8.07
C VAL A 33 6.93 13.28 8.36
N GLU A 34 7.89 14.19 8.41
CA GLU A 34 9.30 13.88 8.69
C GLU A 34 9.48 13.31 10.10
N ASN A 35 8.81 13.92 11.09
CA ASN A 35 8.87 13.50 12.50
C ASN A 35 8.05 12.23 12.78
N TRP A 36 6.98 11.99 12.01
CA TRP A 36 6.09 10.87 12.25
C TRP A 36 6.78 9.52 12.04
N ASN A 37 6.51 8.59 12.96
CA ASN A 37 7.03 7.22 12.96
C ASN A 37 5.88 6.20 13.12
N PRO A 38 5.62 5.37 12.09
CA PRO A 38 4.54 4.37 12.09
C PRO A 38 4.58 3.33 13.22
N LEU A 39 5.74 3.13 13.86
CA LEU A 39 5.91 2.09 14.88
C LEU A 39 5.73 2.61 16.31
N THR A 40 5.93 3.91 16.53
CA THR A 40 5.91 4.50 17.88
C THR A 40 4.72 5.41 18.09
N ASP A 41 4.22 6.04 17.03
CA ASP A 41 3.20 7.05 17.16
C ASP A 41 1.81 6.41 17.25
N THR A 42 1.03 6.90 18.21
CA THR A 42 -0.33 6.40 18.48
C THR A 42 -1.36 6.90 17.49
N VAL A 43 -1.10 8.07 16.88
CA VAL A 43 -1.99 8.69 15.90
C VAL A 43 -1.54 8.29 14.50
N PRO A 44 -2.39 7.59 13.73
CA PRO A 44 -2.02 7.21 12.38
C PRO A 44 -2.07 8.43 11.46
N ILE A 45 -1.09 8.50 10.56
CA ILE A 45 -0.83 9.64 9.68
C ILE A 45 -2.04 10.10 8.85
N HIS A 46 -2.91 9.18 8.44
CA HIS A 46 -4.10 9.51 7.66
C HIS A 46 -5.05 10.48 8.40
N SER A 47 -5.09 10.42 9.73
CA SER A 47 -6.03 11.18 10.57
C SER A 47 -5.87 12.69 10.42
N TRP A 48 -4.64 13.16 10.22
CA TRP A 48 -4.34 14.58 10.13
C TRP A 48 -3.98 15.03 8.71
N ILE A 49 -3.60 14.13 7.80
CA ILE A 49 -3.28 14.51 6.41
C ILE A 49 -4.49 14.43 5.49
N HIS A 50 -5.40 13.47 5.67
CA HIS A 50 -6.58 13.31 4.82
C HIS A 50 -7.53 14.51 4.84
N PRO A 51 -7.77 15.19 5.98
CA PRO A 51 -8.59 16.39 6.00
C PRO A 51 -8.09 17.49 5.05
N TRP A 52 -6.80 17.52 4.71
CA TRP A 52 -6.24 18.52 3.79
C TRP A 52 -6.32 18.12 2.32
N LEU A 53 -6.65 16.86 2.01
CA LEU A 53 -6.75 16.37 0.63
C LEU A 53 -7.72 17.20 -0.24
N PRO A 54 -8.94 17.55 0.22
CA PRO A 54 -9.87 18.32 -0.61
C PRO A 54 -9.34 19.70 -1.00
N LEU A 55 -8.57 20.34 -0.11
CA LEU A 55 -8.07 21.71 -0.28
C LEU A 55 -6.73 21.77 -1.02
N MET A 56 -5.84 20.80 -0.80
CA MET A 56 -4.45 20.86 -1.29
C MET A 56 -4.17 19.90 -2.45
N GLN A 57 -4.89 18.77 -2.55
CA GLN A 57 -4.79 17.80 -3.66
C GLN A 57 -3.35 17.55 -4.14
N SER A 58 -3.00 18.01 -5.34
CA SER A 58 -1.69 17.84 -5.98
C SER A 58 -0.54 18.45 -5.19
N ARG A 59 -0.78 19.49 -4.38
CA ARG A 59 0.23 20.11 -3.51
C ARG A 59 0.76 19.12 -2.46
N LEU A 60 -0.01 18.10 -2.08
CA LEU A 60 0.40 17.08 -1.10
C LEU A 60 1.18 15.91 -1.72
N GLU A 61 1.22 15.79 -3.05
CA GLU A 61 1.93 14.68 -3.73
C GLU A 61 3.38 14.47 -3.27
N PRO A 62 4.20 15.53 -3.04
CA PRO A 62 5.57 15.36 -2.56
C PRO A 62 5.65 14.65 -1.20
N LEU A 63 4.61 14.74 -0.37
CA LEU A 63 4.57 14.12 0.96
C LEU A 63 4.27 12.61 0.88
N PHE A 64 3.63 12.13 -0.18
CA PHE A 64 3.23 10.73 -0.29
C PHE A 64 4.42 9.76 -0.45
N SER A 65 5.49 10.20 -1.10
CA SER A 65 6.70 9.38 -1.27
C SER A 65 7.40 9.08 0.08
N PRO A 66 7.72 10.08 0.93
CA PRO A 66 8.22 9.86 2.28
C PRO A 66 7.33 8.96 3.14
N ILE A 67 6.01 9.16 3.09
CA ILE A 67 5.04 8.39 3.86
C ILE A 67 5.07 6.92 3.43
N ARG A 68 5.04 6.67 2.11
CA ARG A 68 5.12 5.31 1.56
C ARG A 68 6.42 4.62 1.97
N ASN A 69 7.54 5.32 1.97
CA ASN A 69 8.82 4.76 2.39
C ASN A 69 8.83 4.39 3.88
N LYS A 70 8.28 5.25 4.74
CA LYS A 70 8.13 4.97 6.18
C LYS A 70 7.20 3.77 6.44
N LEU A 71 6.07 3.71 5.74
CA LEU A 71 5.14 2.56 5.80
C LEU A 71 5.81 1.27 5.31
N ALA A 72 6.53 1.31 4.19
CA ALA A 72 7.26 0.15 3.67
C ALA A 72 8.30 -0.35 4.68
N SER A 73 9.01 0.57 5.36
CA SER A 73 9.99 0.24 6.40
C SER A 73 9.33 -0.42 7.62
N ALA A 74 8.18 0.10 8.06
CA ALA A 74 7.42 -0.48 9.16
C ALA A 74 6.93 -1.91 8.83
N LEU A 75 6.51 -2.13 7.58
CA LEU A 75 6.02 -3.43 7.12
C LEU A 75 7.12 -4.51 7.00
N GLN A 76 8.40 -4.15 7.03
CA GLN A 76 9.49 -5.14 6.99
C GLN A 76 9.45 -6.09 8.19
N LYS A 77 9.09 -5.58 9.37
CA LYS A 77 8.98 -6.36 10.62
C LYS A 77 7.54 -6.77 10.94
N TRP A 78 6.59 -6.44 10.07
CA TRP A 78 5.18 -6.74 10.29
C TRP A 78 4.89 -8.23 10.09
N HIS A 79 3.96 -8.74 10.90
CA HIS A 79 3.49 -10.12 10.84
C HIS A 79 2.03 -10.14 10.36
N PRO A 80 1.62 -11.02 9.42
CA PRO A 80 0.27 -10.92 8.85
C PRO A 80 -0.91 -11.21 9.77
N SER A 81 -0.66 -11.72 10.98
CA SER A 81 -1.68 -11.82 12.03
C SER A 81 -2.01 -10.48 12.70
N ASP A 82 -1.17 -9.45 12.51
CA ASP A 82 -1.41 -8.12 13.06
C ASP A 82 -2.34 -7.31 12.14
N SER A 83 -3.55 -7.05 12.64
CA SER A 83 -4.58 -6.27 11.94
C SER A 83 -4.28 -4.78 11.83
N SER A 84 -3.31 -4.25 12.59
CA SER A 84 -2.97 -2.82 12.61
C SER A 84 -2.58 -2.29 11.23
N ALA A 85 -1.82 -3.07 10.46
CA ALA A 85 -1.39 -2.68 9.12
C ALA A 85 -2.59 -2.46 8.18
N LYS A 86 -3.64 -3.28 8.28
CA LYS A 86 -4.84 -3.09 7.45
C LYS A 86 -5.52 -1.77 7.76
N LEU A 87 -5.64 -1.42 9.05
CA LEU A 87 -6.27 -0.16 9.49
C LEU A 87 -5.48 1.06 9.03
N ILE A 88 -4.14 0.97 9.08
CA ILE A 88 -3.28 2.08 8.67
C ILE A 88 -3.29 2.24 7.15
N LEU A 89 -3.29 1.14 6.39
CA LEU A 89 -3.18 1.13 4.92
C LEU A 89 -4.50 1.39 4.20
N GLN A 90 -5.64 0.92 4.74
CA GLN A 90 -6.95 1.04 4.08
C GLN A 90 -7.28 2.47 3.58
N PRO A 91 -7.06 3.54 4.37
CA PRO A 91 -7.37 4.90 3.93
C PRO A 91 -6.54 5.35 2.71
N TRP A 92 -5.33 4.81 2.54
CA TRP A 92 -4.41 5.23 1.47
C TRP A 92 -4.75 4.65 0.09
N LYS A 93 -5.66 3.68 0.03
CA LYS A 93 -6.07 3.01 -1.21
C LYS A 93 -6.60 4.00 -2.24
N ASP A 94 -7.40 4.97 -1.80
CA ASP A 94 -8.05 5.94 -2.70
C ASP A 94 -7.20 7.21 -2.91
N VAL A 95 -6.10 7.34 -2.15
CA VAL A 95 -5.18 8.49 -2.22
C VAL A 95 -4.00 8.20 -3.13
N PHE A 96 -3.48 6.98 -3.12
CA PHE A 96 -2.38 6.59 -4.00
C PHE A 96 -2.88 6.25 -5.40
N THR A 97 -2.06 6.53 -6.40
CA THR A 97 -2.36 6.09 -7.77
C THR A 97 -2.43 4.56 -7.80
N PRO A 98 -3.36 3.96 -8.57
CA PRO A 98 -3.56 2.51 -8.59
C PRO A 98 -2.26 1.73 -8.83
N GLY A 99 -1.46 2.14 -9.80
CA GLY A 99 -0.17 1.49 -10.08
C GLY A 99 0.84 1.57 -8.94
N SER A 100 0.85 2.68 -8.19
CA SER A 100 1.75 2.83 -7.03
C SER A 100 1.27 2.05 -5.82
N TRP A 101 -0.05 1.94 -5.64
CA TRP A 101 -0.67 1.11 -4.61
C TRP A 101 -0.39 -0.37 -4.86
N ASP A 102 -0.63 -0.86 -6.09
CA ASP A 102 -0.41 -2.26 -6.45
C ASP A 102 1.05 -2.66 -6.31
N ALA A 103 1.97 -1.84 -6.82
CA ALA A 103 3.41 -2.07 -6.66
C ALA A 103 3.83 -2.11 -5.18
N PHE A 104 3.24 -1.25 -4.35
CA PHE A 104 3.50 -1.25 -2.91
C PHE A 104 2.99 -2.53 -2.22
N MET A 105 1.78 -2.98 -2.55
CA MET A 105 1.17 -4.18 -1.96
C MET A 105 1.90 -5.45 -2.36
N VAL A 106 2.24 -5.59 -3.65
CA VAL A 106 3.03 -6.73 -4.18
C VAL A 106 4.42 -6.78 -3.55
N LYS A 107 5.03 -5.63 -3.30
CA LYS A 107 6.37 -5.57 -2.71
C LYS A 107 6.40 -5.89 -1.21
N ASN A 108 5.42 -5.42 -0.43
CA ASN A 108 5.51 -5.44 1.04
C ASN A 108 4.54 -6.43 1.72
N ILE A 109 3.37 -6.69 1.14
CA ILE A 109 2.31 -7.50 1.78
C ILE A 109 2.24 -8.91 1.21
N VAL A 110 2.21 -9.05 -0.12
CA VAL A 110 2.03 -10.35 -0.80
C VAL A 110 3.09 -11.39 -0.40
N PRO A 111 4.40 -11.06 -0.30
CA PRO A 111 5.42 -12.05 0.06
C PRO A 111 5.18 -12.63 1.47
N LYS A 112 4.78 -11.79 2.42
CA LYS A 112 4.51 -12.20 3.81
C LYS A 112 3.28 -13.12 3.92
N LEU A 113 2.25 -12.86 3.13
CA LEU A 113 1.09 -13.75 3.04
C LEU A 113 1.45 -15.09 2.39
N GLY A 114 2.29 -15.06 1.35
CA GLY A 114 2.83 -16.28 0.72
C GLY A 114 3.61 -17.14 1.70
N GLU A 115 4.55 -16.55 2.45
CA GLU A 115 5.34 -17.22 3.49
C GLU A 115 4.45 -17.89 4.54
N LEU A 116 3.42 -17.18 5.04
CA LEU A 116 2.47 -17.78 5.98
C LEU A 116 1.67 -18.92 5.37
N SER A 117 1.20 -18.79 4.13
CA SER A 117 0.42 -19.86 3.49
C SER A 117 1.23 -21.15 3.36
N VAL A 118 2.51 -21.04 2.98
CA VAL A 118 3.43 -22.17 2.91
C VAL A 118 3.71 -22.72 4.31
N GLN A 119 3.94 -21.85 5.29
CA GLN A 119 4.21 -22.28 6.67
C GLN A 119 3.01 -23.03 7.27
N LEU A 120 1.79 -22.56 7.02
CA LEU A 120 0.56 -23.26 7.44
C LEU A 120 0.41 -24.60 6.74
N TYR A 121 0.73 -24.68 5.45
CA TYR A 121 0.72 -25.94 4.69
C TYR A 121 1.77 -26.93 5.23
N CYS A 122 2.94 -26.46 5.66
CA CYS A 122 3.99 -27.28 6.24
C CYS A 122 3.74 -27.68 7.71
N LYS A 123 3.04 -26.84 8.50
CA LYS A 123 2.70 -27.12 9.92
C LYS A 123 1.41 -27.93 10.08
N GLY A 124 0.51 -27.89 9.10
CA GLY A 124 -0.82 -28.50 9.16
C GLY A 124 -0.99 -29.64 8.15
N SER A 125 -0.92 -30.86 8.69
CA SER A 125 -1.42 -32.12 8.12
C SER A 125 -0.40 -33.01 7.42
N LYS A 126 -0.02 -34.12 8.09
CA LYS A 126 0.25 -35.37 7.38
C LYS A 126 -0.92 -35.59 6.41
N PRO A 127 -0.69 -35.98 5.14
CA PRO A 127 -1.78 -36.28 4.22
C PRO A 127 -2.68 -37.32 4.89
N ASN A 128 -3.96 -36.98 5.10
CA ASN A 128 -4.94 -37.95 5.54
C ASN A 128 -5.19 -38.89 4.34
N PRO A 129 -4.84 -40.19 4.40
CA PRO A 129 -5.01 -41.12 3.28
C PRO A 129 -6.48 -41.32 2.89
N ALA A 130 -7.43 -40.77 3.66
CA ALA A 130 -8.85 -40.81 3.34
C ALA A 130 -9.31 -39.77 2.29
N LEU A 131 -8.54 -38.70 2.03
CA LEU A 131 -8.93 -37.67 1.05
C LEU A 131 -8.47 -37.98 -0.39
N GLU A 132 -7.51 -38.89 -0.55
CA GLU A 132 -7.02 -39.34 -1.87
C GLU A 132 -8.05 -40.19 -2.63
N LYS A 133 -9.11 -40.64 -1.95
CA LYS A 133 -10.19 -41.45 -2.57
C LYS A 133 -11.34 -40.62 -3.15
N LYS A 134 -11.31 -39.28 -3.07
CA LYS A 134 -12.47 -38.42 -3.44
C LYS A 134 -12.22 -37.35 -4.50
N THR A 135 -11.11 -37.37 -5.24
CA THR A 135 -10.99 -36.54 -6.46
C THR A 135 -10.84 -37.44 -7.70
N PRO A 136 -11.80 -37.40 -8.65
CA PRO A 136 -11.62 -38.09 -9.92
C PRO A 136 -10.51 -37.38 -10.71
N LYS A 137 -9.60 -38.20 -11.23
CA LYS A 137 -8.53 -37.89 -12.19
C LYS A 137 -8.91 -36.71 -13.11
N LEU A 138 -8.45 -35.50 -12.77
CA LEU A 138 -8.20 -34.48 -13.78
C LEU A 138 -6.69 -34.45 -14.00
N SER A 139 -6.38 -34.99 -15.16
CA SER A 139 -5.10 -35.40 -15.69
C SER A 139 -4.05 -34.29 -15.71
N TRP A 140 -2.80 -34.65 -15.43
CA TRP A 140 -1.58 -33.83 -15.56
C TRP A 140 -1.25 -33.40 -17.01
N SER A 141 -2.22 -33.42 -17.93
CA SER A 141 -2.03 -33.17 -19.36
C SER A 141 -1.89 -31.70 -19.77
N LEU A 142 -2.08 -30.74 -18.86
CA LEU A 142 -2.09 -29.30 -19.20
C LEU A 142 -0.80 -28.53 -18.83
N LEU A 143 0.24 -29.21 -18.34
CA LEU A 143 1.54 -28.61 -18.02
C LEU A 143 2.65 -28.98 -19.03
N GLN A 144 2.30 -29.20 -20.31
CA GLN A 144 3.29 -29.45 -21.37
C GLN A 144 3.24 -28.47 -22.55
N LEU A 145 2.51 -27.35 -22.47
CA LEU A 145 2.57 -26.32 -23.50
C LEU A 145 3.00 -24.97 -22.91
N GLY A 146 4.30 -24.68 -23.02
CA GLY A 146 4.80 -23.35 -22.67
C GLY A 146 6.30 -23.17 -22.53
N ASN A 147 7.15 -24.05 -23.04
CA ASN A 147 8.56 -23.69 -23.25
C ASN A 147 9.19 -24.56 -24.34
N GLN A 148 9.20 -24.05 -25.58
CA GLN A 148 10.40 -24.01 -26.41
C GLN A 148 10.11 -23.19 -27.68
N ASN A 149 10.70 -22.00 -27.69
CA ASN A 149 10.88 -21.15 -28.86
C ASN A 149 11.46 -21.98 -30.01
N SER A 150 10.66 -22.09 -31.06
CA SER A 150 11.05 -22.60 -32.36
C SER A 150 11.75 -21.49 -33.15
N LEU A 151 12.99 -21.78 -33.51
CA LEU A 151 13.65 -21.37 -34.76
C LEU A 151 14.04 -19.90 -34.91
N ASN A 152 15.34 -19.62 -34.73
CA ASN A 152 16.02 -18.72 -35.66
C ASN A 152 17.53 -18.94 -35.72
N TYR A 153 18.00 -20.05 -36.32
CA TYR A 153 19.33 -20.12 -36.95
C TYR A 153 19.31 -21.11 -38.13
N LYS A 154 19.81 -20.63 -39.28
CA LYS A 154 20.08 -21.31 -40.57
C LYS A 154 18.98 -21.28 -41.63
N LEU A 155 19.00 -20.22 -42.44
CA LEU A 155 19.17 -20.30 -43.90
C LEU A 155 19.92 -19.05 -44.39
N LEU A 156 21.21 -19.28 -44.69
CA LEU A 156 22.17 -18.62 -45.60
C LEU A 156 23.59 -18.80 -45.03
#